data_AF-A0A2B7Y4D2-F1
#
_entry.id   AF-A0A2B7Y4D2-F1
#
_cell.length_a   1.000
_cell.length_b   1.000
_cell.length_c   1.000
_cell.angle_alpha   90.00
_cell.angle_beta   90.00
_cell.angle_gamma   90.00
#
_symmetry.space_group_name_H-M   'P 1'
#
loop_
_entity.id
_entity.type
_entity.pdbx_description
1 polymer ?
#
loop_
_entity_poly.entity_id
_entity_poly.type
_entity_poly.pdbx_seq_one_letter_code
_entity_poly.pdbx_strand_id
1 'polypeptide(L)'
;MQLSCGQYGSALIAASYGGEHIVSKLIKAGADVNLRSKIGRYGSALVAAAANAKIVAMEPCVVVDTDIMRLLLAAGAEANLQLNTGKYGSALAAASAGSDGGSVVAQLLLDWGANINMTLENGEFRTALEAARGSPQRNNDLEKLLLENGAK
;
A
#
# COMPACT_ATOMS: atom_id res chain seq x y z
N MET A 1 -4.67 -6.70 -18.27
CA MET A 1 -4.21 -8.06 -18.61
C MET A 1 -3.27 -8.54 -17.51
N GLN A 2 -3.52 -9.71 -16.90
CA GLN A 2 -2.57 -10.29 -15.93
C GLN A 2 -1.39 -10.90 -16.68
N LEU A 3 -0.18 -10.68 -16.16
CA LEU A 3 1.03 -11.33 -16.63
C LEU A 3 1.12 -12.72 -15.99
N SER A 4 1.63 -13.70 -16.74
CA SER A 4 1.83 -15.07 -16.27
C SER A 4 3.18 -15.29 -15.57
N CYS A 5 4.07 -14.29 -15.59
CA CYS A 5 5.35 -14.29 -14.88
C CYS A 5 5.81 -12.85 -14.57
N GLY A 6 6.76 -12.69 -13.64
CA GLY A 6 7.39 -11.40 -13.30
C GLY A 6 7.03 -10.84 -11.92
N GLN A 7 7.70 -9.74 -11.56
CA GLN A 7 7.67 -9.20 -10.20
C GLN A 7 6.37 -8.49 -9.80
N TYR A 8 5.54 -8.08 -10.76
CA TYR A 8 4.38 -7.20 -10.51
C TYR A 8 3.04 -7.78 -10.99
N GLY A 9 3.02 -8.75 -11.92
CA GLY A 9 1.79 -9.43 -12.36
C GLY A 9 0.76 -8.60 -13.15
N SER A 10 0.89 -7.28 -13.20
CA SER A 10 0.09 -6.38 -14.04
C SER A 10 0.83 -5.07 -14.32
N ALA A 11 0.55 -4.45 -15.46
CA ALA A 11 1.09 -3.13 -15.82
C ALA A 11 0.70 -2.05 -14.80
N LEU A 12 -0.53 -2.10 -14.26
CA LEU A 12 -0.97 -1.14 -13.24
C LEU A 12 -0.18 -1.31 -11.94
N ILE A 13 0.02 -2.55 -11.50
CA ILE A 13 0.79 -2.85 -10.28
C ILE A 13 2.24 -2.38 -10.41
N ALA A 14 2.85 -2.57 -11.58
CA ALA A 14 4.19 -2.08 -11.87
C ALA A 14 4.24 -0.54 -11.88
N ALA A 15 3.27 0.12 -12.51
CA ALA A 15 3.18 1.57 -12.57
C ALA A 15 2.94 2.20 -11.19
N SER A 16 2.18 1.54 -10.32
CA SER A 16 1.90 1.99 -8.96
C SER A 16 3.14 2.07 -8.06
N TYR A 17 4.27 1.50 -8.48
CA TYR A 17 5.53 1.65 -7.77
C TYR A 17 6.21 3.02 -7.99
N GLY A 18 5.68 3.92 -8.83
CA GLY A 18 6.23 5.29 -8.95
C GLY A 18 5.98 6.02 -10.26
N GLY A 19 5.22 5.44 -11.19
CA GLY A 19 4.87 6.05 -12.46
C GLY A 19 3.49 6.69 -12.44
N GLU A 20 3.30 7.80 -11.72
CA GLU A 20 1.99 8.47 -11.57
C GLU A 20 1.29 8.73 -12.91
N HIS A 21 2.00 9.30 -13.89
CA HIS A 21 1.45 9.57 -15.21
C HIS A 21 0.99 8.28 -15.93
N ILE A 22 1.70 7.18 -15.72
CA ILE A 22 1.35 5.87 -16.30
C ILE A 22 0.12 5.30 -15.59
N VAL A 23 0.05 5.41 -14.26
CA VAL A 23 -1.13 5.00 -13.47
C VAL A 23 -2.38 5.73 -13.98
N SER A 24 -2.32 7.05 -14.14
CA SER A 24 -3.44 7.85 -14.67
C SER A 24 -3.89 7.37 -16.05
N LYS A 25 -2.94 7.11 -16.97
CA LYS A 25 -3.25 6.58 -18.30
C LYS A 25 -3.88 5.20 -18.27
N LEU A 26 -3.37 4.31 -17.42
CA LEU A 26 -3.89 2.94 -17.29
C LEU A 26 -5.29 2.92 -16.70
N ILE A 27 -5.56 3.72 -15.67
CA ILE A 27 -6.91 3.88 -15.11
C ILE A 27 -7.88 4.40 -16.16
N LYS A 28 -7.50 5.46 -16.91
CA LYS A 28 -8.33 6.00 -18.01
C LYS A 28 -8.57 5.00 -19.14
N ALA A 29 -7.64 4.07 -19.36
CA ALA A 29 -7.78 2.99 -20.31
C ALA A 29 -8.64 1.81 -19.79
N GLY A 30 -9.22 1.93 -18.59
CA GLY A 30 -10.08 0.90 -18.01
C GLY A 30 -9.31 -0.23 -17.32
N ALA A 31 -8.08 0.02 -16.85
CA ALA A 31 -7.38 -0.96 -16.02
C ALA A 31 -8.16 -1.22 -14.73
N ASP A 32 -8.33 -2.50 -14.40
CA ASP A 32 -8.93 -2.93 -13.14
C ASP A 32 -8.03 -2.52 -11.96
N VAL A 33 -8.49 -1.57 -11.17
CA VAL A 33 -7.79 -1.00 -10.01
C VAL A 33 -7.70 -2.00 -8.86
N ASN A 34 -8.69 -2.89 -8.74
CA ASN A 34 -8.78 -3.90 -7.67
C ASN A 34 -8.25 -5.27 -8.11
N LEU A 35 -7.51 -5.31 -9.22
CA LEU A 35 -6.95 -6.54 -9.76
C LEU A 35 -6.09 -7.25 -8.71
N ARG A 36 -6.52 -8.46 -8.33
CA ARG A 36 -5.77 -9.38 -7.47
C ARG A 36 -4.82 -10.22 -8.32
N SER A 37 -3.56 -9.81 -8.39
CA SER A 37 -2.53 -10.57 -9.07
C SER A 37 -2.21 -11.87 -8.34
N LYS A 38 -2.18 -12.98 -9.08
CA LYS A 38 -1.80 -14.30 -8.53
C LYS A 38 -0.29 -14.49 -8.41
N ILE A 39 0.50 -13.52 -8.90
CA ILE A 39 1.97 -13.55 -8.90
C ILE A 39 2.54 -12.20 -8.51
N GLY A 40 3.85 -12.17 -8.23
CA GLY A 40 4.57 -10.93 -7.93
C GLY A 40 4.53 -10.55 -6.46
N ARG A 41 5.30 -9.52 -6.11
CA ARG A 41 5.60 -9.14 -4.72
C ARG A 41 4.44 -8.44 -4.02
N TYR A 42 3.61 -7.70 -4.77
CA TYR A 42 2.63 -6.76 -4.19
C TYR A 42 1.18 -7.22 -4.27
N GLY A 43 0.81 -8.07 -5.25
CA GLY A 43 -0.54 -8.60 -5.39
C GLY A 43 -1.62 -7.59 -5.84
N SER A 44 -1.52 -6.30 -5.53
CA SER A 44 -2.41 -5.24 -6.04
C SER A 44 -1.70 -3.90 -6.25
N ALA A 45 -2.38 -3.00 -6.97
CA ALA A 45 -1.88 -1.67 -7.28
C ALA A 45 -1.75 -0.80 -6.01
N LEU A 46 -2.76 -0.85 -5.12
CA LEU A 46 -2.75 -0.09 -3.88
C LEU A 46 -1.64 -0.55 -2.92
N VAL A 47 -1.38 -1.87 -2.85
CA VAL A 47 -0.28 -2.42 -2.04
C VAL A 47 1.09 -2.03 -2.60
N ALA A 48 1.25 -2.02 -3.92
CA ALA A 48 2.50 -1.56 -4.54
C ALA A 48 2.79 -0.08 -4.24
N ALA A 49 1.75 0.76 -4.29
CA ALA A 49 1.86 2.17 -3.96
C ALA A 49 2.17 2.38 -2.47
N ALA A 50 1.47 1.68 -1.57
CA ALA A 50 1.68 1.78 -0.13
C ALA A 50 3.09 1.32 0.29
N ALA A 51 3.62 0.27 -0.34
CA ALA A 51 4.96 -0.24 -0.06
C ALA A 51 6.09 0.67 -0.57
N ASN A 52 5.80 1.58 -1.50
CA ASN A 52 6.77 2.52 -2.07
C ASN A 52 6.42 3.97 -1.72
N ALA A 53 5.87 4.20 -0.53
CA ALA A 53 5.77 5.54 0.01
C ALA A 53 7.19 6.15 0.09
N LYS A 54 7.50 7.06 -0.83
CA LYS A 54 8.80 7.72 -0.87
C LYS A 54 8.69 9.05 -0.14
N ILE A 55 9.63 9.29 0.74
CA ILE A 55 9.90 10.62 1.23
C ILE A 55 10.54 11.43 0.09
N VAL A 56 9.92 12.55 -0.26
CA VAL A 56 10.45 13.54 -1.19
C VAL A 56 10.91 14.74 -0.37
N ALA A 57 12.20 15.04 -0.44
CA ALA A 57 12.74 16.26 0.14
C ALA A 57 12.40 17.43 -0.78
N MET A 58 11.47 18.29 -0.37
CA MET A 58 11.21 19.58 -1.00
C MET A 58 11.55 20.67 0.01
N GLU A 59 12.80 21.12 0.07
CA GLU A 59 13.23 22.20 0.96
C GLU A 59 12.22 23.37 1.00
N PRO A 60 11.70 23.78 2.18
CA PRO A 60 12.08 23.40 3.56
C PRO A 60 11.28 22.23 4.18
N CYS A 61 10.45 21.53 3.41
CA CYS A 61 9.52 20.50 3.88
C CYS A 61 9.83 19.10 3.35
N VAL A 62 9.80 18.13 4.25
CA VAL A 62 9.84 16.70 3.90
C VAL A 62 8.40 16.22 3.72
N VAL A 63 8.03 15.81 2.52
CA VAL A 63 6.67 15.34 2.20
C VAL A 63 6.70 13.88 1.74
N VAL A 64 5.66 13.11 2.07
CA VAL A 64 5.48 11.75 1.56
C VAL A 64 4.65 11.84 0.30
N ASP A 65 5.18 11.34 -0.82
CA ASP A 65 4.41 11.24 -2.06
C ASP A 65 3.29 10.20 -1.87
N THR A 66 2.05 10.70 -1.90
CA THR A 66 0.83 9.90 -1.79
C THR A 66 -0.06 10.02 -3.03
N ASP A 67 0.44 10.64 -4.11
CA ASP A 67 -0.39 11.01 -5.26
C ASP A 67 -0.91 9.78 -5.98
N ILE A 68 -0.06 8.77 -6.17
CA ILE A 68 -0.46 7.48 -6.74
C ILE A 68 -1.55 6.81 -5.89
N MET A 69 -1.43 6.85 -4.56
CA MET A 69 -2.43 6.26 -3.67
C MET A 69 -3.76 7.00 -3.74
N ARG A 70 -3.73 8.34 -3.74
CA ARG A 70 -4.92 9.18 -3.90
C ARG A 70 -5.59 8.92 -5.24
N LEU A 71 -4.83 8.79 -6.32
CA LEU A 71 -5.35 8.43 -7.65
C LEU A 71 -6.03 7.06 -7.65
N LEU A 72 -5.41 6.04 -7.06
CA LEU A 72 -5.97 4.70 -6.98
C LEU A 72 -7.25 4.68 -6.13
N LEU A 73 -7.22 5.29 -4.95
CA LEU A 73 -8.36 5.38 -4.03
C LEU A 73 -9.53 6.16 -4.67
N ALA A 74 -9.26 7.29 -5.32
CA ALA A 74 -10.26 8.05 -6.07
C ALA A 74 -10.82 7.28 -7.26
N ALA A 75 -10.05 6.36 -7.84
CA ALA A 75 -10.50 5.45 -8.89
C ALA A 75 -11.22 4.19 -8.35
N GLY A 76 -11.50 4.11 -7.05
CA GLY A 76 -12.25 3.02 -6.44
C GLY A 76 -11.39 1.87 -5.92
N ALA A 77 -10.11 2.09 -5.65
CA ALA A 77 -9.27 1.09 -4.99
C ALA A 77 -9.84 0.71 -3.61
N GLU A 78 -10.01 -0.58 -3.37
CA GLU A 78 -10.48 -1.12 -2.10
C GLU A 78 -9.36 -1.04 -1.05
N ALA A 79 -9.50 -0.15 -0.08
CA ALA A 79 -8.56 -0.02 1.05
C ALA A 79 -8.44 -1.32 1.87
N ASN A 80 -9.52 -2.12 1.86
CA ASN A 80 -9.64 -3.40 2.57
C ASN A 80 -9.42 -4.63 1.67
N LEU A 81 -8.76 -4.46 0.51
CA LEU A 81 -8.49 -5.56 -0.39
C LEU A 81 -7.51 -6.56 0.25
N GLN A 82 -8.00 -7.73 0.63
CA GLN A 82 -7.18 -8.83 1.12
C GLN A 82 -6.57 -9.62 -0.05
N LEU A 83 -5.28 -9.91 0.06
CA LEU A 83 -4.51 -10.60 -0.96
C LEU A 83 -4.05 -11.97 -0.49
N ASN A 84 -4.25 -12.96 -1.36
CA ASN A 84 -3.81 -14.33 -1.14
C ASN A 84 -2.37 -14.56 -1.63
N THR A 85 -1.71 -13.50 -2.09
CA THR A 85 -0.38 -13.51 -2.71
C THR A 85 0.35 -12.21 -2.39
N GLY A 86 1.67 -12.22 -2.53
CA GLY A 86 2.52 -11.08 -2.21
C GLY A 86 2.93 -11.02 -0.74
N LYS A 87 3.84 -10.09 -0.44
CA LYS A 87 4.56 -10.01 0.84
C LYS A 87 3.69 -9.52 2.00
N TYR A 88 2.74 -8.64 1.73
CA TYR A 88 2.10 -7.82 2.77
C TYR A 88 0.64 -8.18 3.09
N GLY A 89 -0.07 -8.87 2.19
CA GLY A 89 -1.47 -9.26 2.39
C GLY A 89 -2.51 -8.13 2.30
N SER A 90 -2.17 -6.89 2.66
CA SER A 90 -3.05 -5.71 2.53
C SER A 90 -2.25 -4.41 2.35
N ALA A 91 -2.93 -3.33 1.93
CA ALA A 91 -2.30 -2.02 1.77
C ALA A 91 -1.84 -1.44 3.11
N LEU A 92 -2.63 -1.62 4.18
CA LEU A 92 -2.28 -1.10 5.51
C LEU A 92 -1.07 -1.83 6.09
N ALA A 93 -0.99 -3.16 5.95
CA ALA A 93 0.19 -3.90 6.37
C ALA A 93 1.43 -3.54 5.54
N ALA A 94 1.26 -3.23 4.25
CA ALA A 94 2.36 -2.76 3.41
C ALA A 94 2.90 -1.39 3.83
N ALA A 95 1.99 -0.45 4.14
CA ALA A 95 2.35 0.85 4.71
C ALA A 95 3.08 0.70 6.05
N SER A 96 2.64 -0.26 6.87
CA SER A 96 3.22 -0.51 8.18
C SER A 96 4.59 -1.19 8.15
N ALA A 97 4.79 -2.08 7.17
CA ALA A 97 6.05 -2.76 6.95
C ALA A 97 7.06 -1.94 6.12
N GLY A 98 6.62 -0.79 5.58
CA GLY A 98 7.44 0.11 4.77
C GLY A 98 8.45 0.89 5.60
N SER A 99 9.41 1.50 4.92
CA SER A 99 10.30 2.51 5.49
C SER A 99 9.56 3.84 5.70
N ASP A 100 10.25 4.82 6.29
CA ASP A 100 10.06 6.27 6.15
C ASP A 100 8.77 6.74 5.43
N GLY A 101 7.86 7.38 6.18
CA GLY A 101 6.59 7.89 5.64
C GLY A 101 5.38 6.96 5.80
N GLY A 102 5.58 5.76 6.34
CA GLY A 102 4.51 4.80 6.63
C GLY A 102 3.37 5.35 7.50
N SER A 103 3.64 6.28 8.42
CA SER A 103 2.60 6.94 9.24
C SER A 103 1.62 7.77 8.41
N VAL A 104 2.12 8.56 7.45
CA VAL A 104 1.29 9.37 6.55
C VAL A 104 0.44 8.48 5.65
N VAL A 105 1.04 7.39 5.15
CA VAL A 105 0.35 6.44 4.29
C VAL A 105 -0.70 5.62 5.05
N ALA A 106 -0.38 5.17 6.25
CA ALA A 106 -1.33 4.48 7.12
C ALA A 106 -2.51 5.41 7.45
N GLN A 107 -2.24 6.68 7.81
CA GLN A 107 -3.31 7.65 8.05
C GLN A 107 -4.19 7.83 6.82
N LEU A 108 -3.62 8.01 5.63
CA LEU A 108 -4.39 8.11 4.39
C LEU A 108 -5.28 6.88 4.16
N LEU A 109 -4.76 5.67 4.38
CA LEU A 109 -5.54 4.45 4.23
C LEU A 109 -6.68 4.37 5.26
N LEU A 110 -6.43 4.76 6.51
CA LEU A 110 -7.45 4.82 7.57
C LEU A 110 -8.54 5.85 7.25
N ASP A 111 -8.17 7.03 6.74
CA ASP A 111 -9.11 8.06 6.29
C ASP A 111 -10.04 7.55 5.17
N TRP A 112 -9.54 6.61 4.37
CA TRP A 112 -10.30 5.92 3.31
C TRP A 112 -10.96 4.60 3.77
N GLY A 113 -11.04 4.39 5.08
CA GLY A 113 -11.80 3.27 5.67
C GLY A 113 -11.05 1.94 5.72
N ALA A 114 -9.72 1.95 5.68
CA ALA A 114 -8.94 0.74 5.97
C ALA A 114 -9.24 0.22 7.38
N ASN A 115 -9.48 -1.08 7.49
CA ASN A 115 -9.76 -1.76 8.74
C ASN A 115 -8.44 -1.98 9.50
N ILE A 116 -8.26 -1.22 10.57
CA ILE A 116 -7.06 -1.26 11.39
C ILE A 116 -6.79 -2.64 12.04
N ASN A 117 -7.85 -3.40 12.31
CA ASN A 117 -7.79 -4.72 12.93
C ASN A 117 -8.00 -5.85 11.91
N MET A 118 -7.74 -5.58 10.62
CA MET A 118 -7.81 -6.61 9.59
C MET A 118 -6.85 -7.75 9.92
N THR A 119 -7.39 -8.97 9.96
CA THR A 119 -6.60 -10.18 10.11
C THR A 119 -6.27 -10.73 8.73
N LEU A 120 -4.98 -10.87 8.45
CA LEU A 120 -4.48 -11.34 7.17
C LEU A 120 -4.24 -12.84 7.23
N GLU A 121 -4.82 -13.57 6.26
CA GLU A 121 -4.60 -15.00 6.07
C GLU A 121 -3.28 -15.30 5.33
N ASN A 122 -2.69 -14.29 4.69
CA ASN A 122 -1.47 -14.40 3.91
C ASN A 122 -0.63 -13.12 4.02
N GLY A 123 0.68 -13.25 3.79
CA GLY A 123 1.67 -12.21 4.00
C GLY A 123 2.57 -12.52 5.19
N GLU A 124 3.63 -11.74 5.36
CA GLU A 124 4.61 -11.93 6.45
C GLU A 124 4.06 -11.56 7.83
N PHE A 125 2.96 -10.80 7.87
CA PHE A 125 2.37 -10.26 9.09
C PHE A 125 0.86 -10.54 9.11
N ARG A 126 0.31 -10.80 10.30
CA ARG A 126 -1.13 -11.08 10.47
C ARG A 126 -1.95 -9.83 10.65
N THR A 127 -1.36 -8.73 11.10
CA THR A 127 -2.02 -7.43 11.26
C THR A 127 -1.08 -6.29 10.88
N ALA A 128 -1.65 -5.09 10.67
CA ALA A 128 -0.86 -3.88 10.44
C ALA A 128 0.02 -3.49 11.64
N LEU A 129 -0.42 -3.80 12.87
CA LEU A 129 0.35 -3.55 14.09
C LEU A 129 1.55 -4.49 14.20
N GLU A 130 1.37 -5.78 13.85
CA GLU A 130 2.48 -6.73 13.80
C GLU A 130 3.51 -6.32 12.74
N ALA A 131 3.06 -5.86 11.57
CA ALA A 131 3.92 -5.32 10.53
C ALA A 131 4.75 -4.11 11.01
N ALA A 132 4.14 -3.16 11.72
CA ALA A 132 4.84 -1.99 12.26
C ALA A 132 5.92 -2.38 13.29
N ARG A 133 5.67 -3.41 14.10
CA ARG A 133 6.60 -3.92 15.12
C ARG A 133 7.70 -4.81 14.55
N GLY A 134 7.39 -5.59 13.51
CA GLY A 134 8.33 -6.49 12.84
C GLY A 134 9.26 -5.80 11.85
N SER A 135 8.97 -4.55 11.49
CA SER A 135 9.83 -3.76 10.61
C SER A 135 11.22 -3.51 11.19
N PRO A 136 12.31 -3.74 10.42
CA PRO A 136 13.67 -3.49 10.89
C PRO A 136 13.93 -2.01 11.20
N GLN A 137 13.19 -1.09 10.56
CA GLN A 137 13.15 0.33 10.91
C GLN A 137 11.87 0.63 11.70
N ARG A 138 11.79 0.14 12.95
CA ARG A 138 10.61 0.34 13.81
C ARG A 138 10.20 1.81 13.84
N ASN A 139 9.04 2.11 13.29
CA ASN A 139 8.47 3.45 13.27
C ASN A 139 7.56 3.62 14.48
N ASN A 140 8.09 4.22 15.56
CA ASN A 140 7.35 4.42 16.80
C ASN A 140 6.12 5.33 16.62
N ASP A 141 6.19 6.31 15.72
CA ASP A 141 5.07 7.22 15.45
C ASP A 141 3.93 6.48 14.74
N LEU A 142 4.26 5.61 13.80
CA LEU A 142 3.29 4.71 13.16
C LEU A 142 2.68 3.74 14.18
N GLU A 143 3.49 3.09 15.02
CA GLU A 143 2.96 2.18 16.04
C GLU A 143 1.99 2.92 16.96
N LYS A 144 2.36 4.12 17.41
CA LYS A 144 1.51 4.97 18.24
C LYS A 144 0.21 5.34 17.51
N LEU A 145 0.29 5.78 16.25
CA LEU A 145 -0.87 6.12 15.42
C LEU A 145 -1.83 4.93 15.32
N LEU A 146 -1.31 3.72 15.09
CA LEU A 146 -2.12 2.51 15.01
C LEU A 146 -2.81 2.21 16.35
N LEU A 147 -2.07 2.29 17.47
CA LEU A 147 -2.63 2.05 18.80
C LEU A 147 -3.70 3.09 19.18
N GLU A 148 -3.47 4.37 18.88
CA GLU A 148 -4.43 5.46 19.12
C GLU A 148 -5.71 5.29 18.30
N ASN A 149 -5.61 4.73 17.09
CA ASN A 149 -6.75 4.39 16.25
C ASN A 149 -7.38 3.02 16.60
N GLY A 150 -6.94 2.37 17.69
CA GLY A 150 -7.57 1.16 18.23
C GLY A 150 -7.08 -0.16 17.63
N ALA A 151 -5.85 -0.20 17.10
CA ALA A 151 -5.19 -1.45 16.71
C ALA A 151 -5.01 -2.38 17.92
N LYS A 152 -5.29 -3.68 17.74
CA LYS A 152 -5.20 -4.72 18.77
C LYS A 152 -4.52 -5.97 18.25
#